data_AF-A0A239GMQ7-F1
#
_entry.id   AF-A0A239GMQ7-F1
#
_cell.length_a   1.000
_cell.length_b   1.000
_cell.length_c   1.000
_cell.angle_alpha   90.00
_cell.angle_beta   90.00
_cell.angle_gamma   90.00
#
_symmetry.space_group_name_H-M   'P 1'
#
loop_
_entity.id
_entity.type
_entity.pdbx_description
1 polymer ?
#
loop_
_entity_poly.entity_id
_entity_poly.type
_entity_poly.pdbx_seq_one_letter_code
_entity_poly.pdbx_strand_id
1 'polypeptide(L)'
;MPVERPRWTDPAASRPGQLAWQLVTVWLLGGFGPLALEGVTHGFELGGRAFTAATVVMLAVVSLSLMTALYVLVRATPVITPLGTTPRRRLLWTALVAAGGAVAWLTGRAIATAHELTVLHNGRLTVLLGGVLTVLVAAVLTHGWWLRIPAVAVLLVLAGTGLVVFRDSGPSELDRRLAHAGWTRDQTFVVNIPGYKPVRQTFGLAENGDDYIPTDPAATGGRIHLLSFEVTGGCRAPRCAHPDYLLLGDKPSVFAGDESRAAVHRSHSVLELTGTPGVDPELLRRALENARPARDDELLTATPPAPARDPVEALRLWLRDHT
;
A
#
# COMPACT_ATOMS: atom_id res chain seq x y z
N MET A 1 27.30 -44.49 -41.02
CA MET A 1 27.46 -43.02 -41.24
C MET A 1 26.44 -42.32 -40.34
N PRO A 2 26.87 -41.54 -39.33
CA PRO A 2 25.93 -40.78 -38.52
C PRO A 2 25.31 -39.68 -39.38
N VAL A 3 23.98 -39.66 -39.44
CA VAL A 3 23.21 -38.62 -40.13
C VAL A 3 23.40 -37.31 -39.34
N GLU A 4 24.24 -36.41 -39.85
CA GLU A 4 24.33 -35.04 -39.32
C GLU A 4 22.95 -34.40 -39.44
N ARG A 5 22.28 -34.18 -38.29
CA ARG A 5 21.04 -33.42 -38.28
C ARG A 5 21.34 -32.02 -38.82
N PRO A 6 20.57 -31.53 -39.81
CA PRO A 6 20.78 -30.21 -40.38
C PRO A 6 20.74 -29.14 -39.28
N ARG A 7 21.83 -28.37 -39.13
CA ARG A 7 22.03 -27.32 -38.09
C ARG A 7 20.90 -26.28 -37.98
N TRP A 8 20.01 -26.21 -38.96
CA TRP A 8 18.91 -25.24 -39.04
C TRP A 8 17.69 -25.60 -38.17
N THR A 9 17.56 -26.85 -37.72
CA THR A 9 16.41 -27.27 -36.88
C THR A 9 16.65 -27.03 -35.39
N ASP A 10 17.83 -26.55 -35.00
CA ASP A 10 18.09 -26.15 -33.63
C ASP A 10 17.80 -24.64 -33.51
N PRO A 11 16.62 -24.20 -33.02
CA PRO A 11 16.34 -22.78 -32.82
C PRO A 11 17.38 -22.11 -31.90
N ALA A 12 18.13 -22.90 -31.12
CA ALA A 12 19.29 -22.47 -30.36
C ALA A 12 20.52 -22.11 -31.23
N ALA A 13 20.55 -22.39 -32.53
CA ALA A 13 21.69 -22.09 -33.40
C ALA A 13 21.62 -20.71 -34.08
N SER A 14 20.43 -20.13 -34.23
CA SER A 14 20.28 -18.80 -34.85
C SER A 14 20.32 -17.68 -33.80
N ARG A 15 21.08 -16.60 -34.06
CA ARG A 15 21.10 -15.39 -33.22
C ARG A 15 19.70 -14.85 -32.88
N PRO A 16 18.75 -14.72 -33.82
CA PRO A 16 17.40 -14.25 -33.50
C PRO A 16 16.62 -15.24 -32.63
N GLY A 17 16.78 -16.55 -32.83
CA GLY A 17 16.16 -17.57 -31.98
C GLY A 17 16.67 -17.54 -30.54
N GLN A 18 17.99 -17.43 -30.35
CA GLN A 18 18.60 -17.28 -29.02
C GLN A 18 18.12 -15.99 -28.32
N LEU A 19 17.97 -14.89 -29.07
CA LEU A 19 17.49 -13.62 -28.52
C LEU A 19 16.03 -13.73 -28.08
N ALA A 20 15.16 -14.26 -28.93
CA ALA A 20 13.76 -14.46 -28.59
C ALA A 20 13.61 -15.36 -27.36
N TRP A 21 14.38 -16.46 -27.32
CA TRP A 21 14.44 -17.34 -26.15
C TRP A 21 14.87 -16.61 -24.88
N GLN A 22 15.93 -15.80 -24.96
CA GLN A 22 16.43 -15.02 -23.83
C GLN A 22 15.36 -14.05 -23.31
N LEU A 23 14.73 -13.28 -24.21
CA LEU A 23 13.72 -12.30 -23.82
C LEU A 23 12.47 -12.98 -23.23
N VAL A 24 11.99 -14.07 -23.82
CA VAL A 24 10.86 -14.84 -23.28
C VAL A 24 11.19 -15.42 -21.90
N THR A 25 12.41 -15.93 -21.70
CA THR A 25 12.83 -16.47 -20.40
C THR A 25 12.92 -15.37 -19.36
N VAL A 26 13.52 -14.22 -19.70
CA VAL A 26 13.56 -13.04 -18.81
C VAL A 26 12.15 -12.56 -18.48
N TRP A 27 11.24 -12.56 -19.47
CA TRP A 27 9.84 -12.18 -19.26
C TRP A 27 9.15 -13.07 -18.24
N LEU A 28 9.27 -14.40 -18.40
CA LEU A 28 8.69 -15.36 -17.46
C LEU A 28 9.26 -15.16 -16.05
N LEU A 29 10.60 -15.11 -15.92
CA LEU A 29 11.27 -14.90 -14.64
C LEU A 29 10.88 -13.57 -13.98
N GLY A 30 10.81 -12.49 -14.77
CA GLY A 30 10.41 -11.17 -14.32
C GLY A 30 8.93 -11.07 -13.96
N GLY A 31 8.06 -11.84 -14.61
CA GLY A 31 6.62 -11.85 -14.33
C GLY A 31 6.27 -12.57 -13.03
N PHE A 32 7.01 -13.62 -12.66
CA PHE A 32 6.80 -14.31 -11.37
C PHE A 32 7.40 -13.57 -10.17
N GLY A 33 8.40 -12.70 -10.38
CA GLY A 33 9.02 -11.91 -9.32
C GLY A 33 8.02 -11.11 -8.46
N PRO A 34 7.11 -10.31 -9.08
CA PRO A 34 6.05 -9.61 -8.39
C PRO A 34 5.17 -10.45 -7.48
N LEU A 35 4.77 -11.65 -7.91
CA LEU A 35 3.89 -12.53 -7.13
C LEU A 35 4.59 -13.01 -5.85
N ALA A 36 5.88 -13.33 -5.94
CA ALA A 36 6.67 -13.69 -4.77
C ALA A 36 6.82 -12.49 -3.82
N LEU A 37 7.01 -11.29 -4.37
CA LEU A 37 7.11 -10.07 -3.57
C LEU A 37 5.79 -9.75 -2.85
N GLU A 38 4.64 -9.99 -3.48
CA GLU A 38 3.32 -9.78 -2.91
C GLU A 38 3.01 -10.76 -1.77
N GLY A 39 3.35 -12.04 -1.94
CA GLY A 39 3.25 -13.03 -0.87
C GLY A 39 4.15 -12.67 0.33
N VAL A 40 5.33 -12.11 0.06
CA VAL A 40 6.25 -11.62 1.09
C VAL A 40 5.65 -10.42 1.83
N THR A 41 5.06 -9.44 1.14
CA THR A 41 4.44 -8.28 1.81
C THR A 41 3.27 -8.68 2.71
N HIS A 42 2.39 -9.58 2.27
CA HIS A 42 1.30 -10.09 3.12
C HIS A 42 1.81 -10.88 4.33
N GLY A 43 2.92 -11.61 4.18
CA GLY A 43 3.54 -12.31 5.29
C GLY A 43 4.06 -11.38 6.41
N PHE A 44 4.46 -10.15 6.07
CA PHE A 44 4.86 -9.13 7.06
C PHE A 44 3.65 -8.55 7.80
N GLU A 45 2.51 -8.37 7.13
CA GLU A 45 1.28 -7.81 7.72
C GLU A 45 0.69 -8.72 8.81
N LEU A 46 0.88 -10.03 8.72
CA LEU A 46 0.40 -11.01 9.71
C LEU A 46 1.15 -10.97 11.06
N GLY A 47 2.13 -10.09 11.24
CA GLY A 47 2.54 -9.57 12.56
C GLY A 47 3.30 -10.51 13.52
N GLY A 48 3.70 -11.72 13.11
CA GLY A 48 4.41 -12.67 13.97
C GLY A 48 5.92 -12.75 13.71
N ARG A 49 6.77 -12.79 14.76
CA ARG A 49 8.23 -13.01 14.62
C ARG A 49 8.60 -14.27 13.81
N ALA A 50 7.77 -15.32 13.90
CA ALA A 50 7.95 -16.53 13.11
C ALA A 50 7.61 -16.31 11.63
N PHE A 51 6.57 -15.53 11.34
CA PHE A 51 6.18 -15.15 9.98
C PHE A 51 7.22 -14.25 9.32
N THR A 52 7.75 -13.26 10.04
CA THR A 52 8.81 -12.39 9.49
C THR A 52 10.07 -13.17 9.12
N ALA A 53 10.51 -14.11 9.96
CA ALA A 53 11.65 -14.97 9.65
C ALA A 53 11.38 -15.85 8.41
N ALA A 54 10.22 -16.51 8.34
CA ALA A 54 9.83 -17.33 7.20
C ALA A 54 9.77 -16.51 5.89
N THR A 55 9.22 -15.30 5.97
CA THR A 55 9.11 -14.36 4.86
C THR A 55 10.48 -13.91 4.35
N VAL A 56 11.43 -13.57 5.25
CA VAL A 56 12.80 -13.20 4.86
C VAL A 56 13.52 -14.38 4.19
N VAL A 57 13.37 -15.59 4.73
CA VAL A 57 13.96 -16.80 4.14
C VAL A 57 13.37 -17.06 2.75
N MET A 58 12.05 -16.98 2.59
CA MET A 58 11.39 -17.14 1.29
C MET A 58 11.89 -16.11 0.28
N LEU A 59 11.98 -14.83 0.67
CA LEU A 59 12.50 -13.76 -0.18
C LEU A 59 13.95 -14.03 -0.60
N ALA A 60 14.80 -14.49 0.33
CA ALA A 60 16.18 -14.85 0.02
C ALA A 60 16.27 -16.02 -0.96
N VAL A 61 15.46 -17.08 -0.76
CA VAL A 61 15.42 -18.25 -1.64
C VAL A 61 14.94 -17.87 -3.04
N VAL A 62 13.86 -17.09 -3.14
CA VAL A 62 13.33 -16.63 -4.44
C VAL A 62 14.35 -15.74 -5.15
N SER A 63 14.95 -14.79 -4.45
CA SER A 63 15.97 -13.89 -5.01
C SER A 63 17.18 -14.67 -5.52
N LEU A 64 17.68 -15.63 -4.73
CA LEU A 64 18.81 -16.48 -5.11
C LEU A 64 18.48 -17.39 -6.30
N SER A 65 17.26 -17.93 -6.33
CA SER A 65 16.77 -18.77 -7.45
C SER A 65 16.68 -17.96 -8.74
N LEU A 66 16.13 -16.74 -8.66
CA LEU A 66 16.06 -15.80 -9.77
C LEU A 66 17.46 -15.42 -10.28
N MET A 67 18.38 -15.07 -9.37
CA MET A 67 19.78 -14.78 -9.70
C MET A 67 20.46 -15.94 -10.39
N THR A 68 20.24 -17.17 -9.89
CA THR A 68 20.85 -18.37 -10.47
C THR A 68 20.27 -18.64 -11.86
N ALA A 69 18.95 -18.54 -12.04
CA ALA A 69 18.29 -18.71 -13.34
C ALA A 69 18.78 -17.70 -14.38
N LEU A 70 18.85 -16.41 -14.02
CA LEU A 70 19.37 -15.34 -14.89
C LEU A 70 20.86 -15.54 -15.22
N TYR A 71 21.66 -15.99 -14.26
CA TYR A 71 23.07 -16.28 -14.48
C TYR A 71 23.27 -17.46 -15.44
N VAL A 72 22.49 -18.54 -15.29
CA VAL A 72 22.48 -19.69 -16.22
C VAL A 72 22.04 -19.24 -17.61
N LEU A 73 21.01 -18.40 -17.69
CA LEU A 73 20.50 -17.87 -18.96
C LEU A 73 21.56 -17.05 -19.70
N VAL A 74 22.22 -16.09 -19.03
CA VAL A 74 23.23 -15.25 -19.67
C VAL A 74 24.50 -16.06 -20.02
N ARG A 75 24.80 -17.11 -19.26
CA ARG A 75 25.85 -18.07 -19.58
C ARG A 75 25.54 -18.87 -20.85
N ALA A 76 24.26 -19.20 -21.09
CA ALA A 76 23.81 -19.90 -22.30
C ALA A 76 23.72 -18.97 -23.53
N THR A 77 23.63 -17.65 -23.32
CA THR A 77 23.41 -16.65 -24.39
C THR A 77 24.51 -15.57 -24.46
N PRO A 78 25.82 -15.92 -24.40
CA PRO A 78 26.89 -14.94 -24.28
C PRO A 78 27.08 -14.05 -25.52
N VAL A 79 26.55 -14.47 -26.68
CA VAL A 79 26.66 -13.76 -27.96
C VAL A 79 25.71 -12.54 -28.02
N ILE A 80 24.66 -12.53 -27.21
CA ILE A 80 23.59 -11.53 -27.31
C ILE A 80 23.89 -10.30 -26.44
N THR A 81 24.59 -10.49 -25.33
CA THR A 81 24.86 -9.44 -24.35
C THR A 81 26.37 -9.20 -24.24
N PRO A 82 26.84 -7.94 -24.33
CA PRO A 82 28.27 -7.63 -24.18
C PRO A 82 28.80 -7.97 -22.77
N LEU A 83 27.88 -8.07 -21.80
CA LEU A 83 28.15 -8.48 -20.43
C LEU A 83 28.18 -10.01 -20.25
N GLY A 84 27.84 -10.81 -21.26
CA GLY A 84 27.86 -12.28 -21.20
C GLY A 84 29.25 -12.92 -21.28
N THR A 85 30.30 -12.15 -21.54
CA THR A 85 31.63 -12.70 -21.93
C THR A 85 32.46 -13.21 -20.75
N THR A 86 32.40 -12.58 -19.58
CA THR A 86 33.22 -12.94 -18.40
C THR A 86 32.34 -13.17 -17.17
N PRO A 87 32.74 -14.02 -16.20
CA PRO A 87 31.90 -14.34 -15.04
C PRO A 87 31.49 -13.09 -14.23
N ARG A 88 32.42 -12.13 -14.04
CA ARG A 88 32.11 -10.85 -13.37
C ARG A 88 31.06 -10.03 -14.14
N ARG A 89 31.16 -9.96 -15.46
CA ARG A 89 30.19 -9.23 -16.29
C ARG A 89 28.83 -9.95 -16.32
N ARG A 90 28.79 -11.28 -16.27
CA ARG A 90 27.55 -12.05 -16.16
C ARG A 90 26.81 -11.77 -14.86
N LEU A 91 27.54 -11.72 -13.75
CA LEU A 91 27.00 -11.32 -12.45
C LEU A 91 26.46 -9.89 -12.50
N LEU A 92 27.21 -8.96 -13.10
CA LEU A 92 26.76 -7.58 -13.28
C LEU A 92 25.47 -7.49 -14.12
N TRP A 93 25.39 -8.21 -15.25
CA TRP A 93 24.17 -8.25 -16.08
C TRP A 93 22.98 -8.78 -15.29
N THR A 94 23.19 -9.88 -14.56
CA THR A 94 22.15 -10.53 -13.75
C THR A 94 21.63 -9.59 -12.66
N ALA A 95 22.55 -8.92 -11.95
CA ALA A 95 22.22 -7.92 -10.94
C ALA A 95 21.46 -6.73 -11.53
N LEU A 96 21.89 -6.20 -12.69
CA LEU A 96 21.23 -5.07 -13.35
C LEU A 96 19.81 -5.42 -13.82
N VAL A 97 19.61 -6.61 -14.40
CA VAL A 97 18.29 -7.04 -14.88
C VAL A 97 17.32 -7.21 -13.71
N ALA A 98 17.73 -7.90 -12.64
CA ALA A 98 16.84 -8.10 -11.51
C ALA A 98 16.61 -6.83 -10.69
N ALA A 99 17.66 -6.05 -10.38
CA ALA A 99 17.50 -4.81 -9.65
C ALA A 99 16.71 -3.77 -10.47
N GLY A 100 17.01 -3.63 -11.76
CA GLY A 100 16.28 -2.73 -12.65
C GLY A 100 14.82 -3.14 -12.82
N GLY A 101 14.55 -4.43 -13.03
CA GLY A 101 13.19 -4.98 -13.10
C GLY A 101 12.41 -4.77 -11.80
N ALA A 102 13.03 -5.04 -10.64
CA ALA A 102 12.43 -4.85 -9.33
C ALA A 102 12.13 -3.37 -9.03
N VAL A 103 13.07 -2.46 -9.31
CA VAL A 103 12.87 -1.01 -9.13
C VAL A 103 11.76 -0.49 -10.04
N ALA A 104 11.77 -0.88 -11.32
CA ALA A 104 10.72 -0.48 -12.27
C ALA A 104 9.34 -1.00 -11.82
N TRP A 105 9.27 -2.26 -11.36
CA TRP A 105 8.06 -2.86 -10.83
C TRP A 105 7.55 -2.15 -9.58
N LEU A 106 8.40 -1.93 -8.58
CA LEU A 106 8.05 -1.23 -7.34
C LEU A 106 7.56 0.19 -7.62
N THR A 107 8.23 0.90 -8.54
CA THR A 107 7.82 2.26 -8.94
C THR A 107 6.45 2.24 -9.63
N GLY A 108 6.24 1.32 -10.57
CA GLY A 108 4.95 1.14 -11.24
C GLY A 108 3.82 0.77 -10.27
N ARG A 109 4.11 -0.09 -9.29
CA ARG A 109 3.17 -0.45 -8.22
C ARG A 109 2.80 0.76 -7.38
N ALA A 110 3.78 1.56 -6.93
CA ALA A 110 3.54 2.76 -6.13
C ALA A 110 2.61 3.75 -6.86
N ILE A 111 2.84 3.95 -8.16
CA ILE A 111 1.98 4.80 -9.00
C ILE A 111 0.58 4.21 -9.12
N ALA A 112 0.45 2.90 -9.38
CA ALA A 112 -0.84 2.26 -9.53
C ALA A 112 -1.65 2.23 -8.22
N THR A 113 -1.00 2.07 -7.07
CA THR A 113 -1.65 2.19 -5.76
C THR A 113 -2.11 3.62 -5.47
N ALA A 114 -1.31 4.62 -5.85
CA ALA A 114 -1.66 6.03 -5.66
C ALA A 114 -2.89 6.47 -6.48
N HIS A 115 -3.19 5.75 -7.57
CA HIS A 115 -4.34 6.01 -8.44
C HIS A 115 -5.47 4.99 -8.30
N GLU A 116 -5.45 4.16 -7.25
CA GLU A 116 -6.45 3.11 -7.02
C GLU A 116 -6.69 2.22 -8.25
N LEU A 117 -5.66 2.01 -9.07
CA LEU A 117 -5.78 1.21 -10.28
C LEU A 117 -5.97 -0.26 -9.89
N THR A 118 -7.19 -0.75 -10.09
CA THR A 118 -7.59 -2.15 -9.82
C THR A 118 -6.78 -3.18 -10.61
N VAL A 119 -5.98 -2.74 -11.60
CA VAL A 119 -5.04 -3.54 -12.39
C VAL A 119 -4.13 -4.41 -11.53
N LEU A 120 -3.69 -3.91 -10.37
CA LEU A 120 -2.81 -4.65 -9.45
C LEU A 120 -3.49 -5.84 -8.75
N HIS A 121 -4.82 -5.82 -8.59
CA HIS A 121 -5.56 -6.91 -7.96
C HIS A 121 -5.73 -8.12 -8.89
N ASN A 122 -5.45 -7.95 -10.18
CA ASN A 122 -5.49 -9.04 -11.14
C ASN A 122 -4.09 -9.63 -11.31
N GLY A 123 -3.82 -10.76 -10.64
CA GLY A 123 -2.52 -11.44 -10.69
C GLY A 123 -1.99 -11.72 -12.11
N ARG A 124 -2.88 -11.88 -13.11
CA ARG A 124 -2.45 -12.06 -14.52
C ARG A 124 -1.83 -10.79 -15.10
N LEU A 125 -2.39 -9.62 -14.80
CA LEU A 125 -1.87 -8.34 -15.26
C LEU A 125 -0.56 -8.01 -14.54
N THR A 126 -0.47 -8.33 -13.25
CA THR A 126 0.75 -8.21 -12.45
C THR A 126 1.91 -9.01 -13.07
N VAL A 127 1.67 -10.28 -13.44
CA VAL A 127 2.68 -11.10 -14.11
C VAL A 127 3.08 -10.52 -15.47
N LEU A 128 2.09 -10.09 -16.27
CA LEU A 128 2.33 -9.56 -17.61
C LEU A 128 3.20 -8.28 -17.55
N LEU A 129 2.83 -7.33 -16.69
CA LEU A 129 3.52 -6.05 -16.55
C LEU A 129 4.91 -6.22 -15.94
N GLY A 130 5.06 -7.05 -14.90
CA GLY A 130 6.37 -7.35 -14.31
C GLY A 130 7.34 -7.97 -15.30
N GLY A 131 6.85 -8.89 -16.13
CA GLY A 131 7.63 -9.48 -17.21
C GLY A 131 8.06 -8.43 -18.24
N VAL A 132 7.15 -7.55 -18.69
CA VAL A 132 7.45 -6.50 -19.68
C VAL A 132 8.55 -5.56 -19.19
N LEU A 133 8.48 -5.09 -17.95
CA LEU A 133 9.51 -4.19 -17.39
C LEU A 133 10.88 -4.87 -17.33
N THR A 134 10.92 -6.13 -16.92
CA THR A 134 12.18 -6.89 -16.84
C THR A 134 12.78 -7.15 -18.23
N VAL A 135 11.93 -7.44 -19.22
CA VAL A 135 12.34 -7.57 -20.64
C VAL A 135 12.91 -6.27 -21.17
N LEU A 136 12.29 -5.13 -20.89
CA LEU A 136 12.79 -3.83 -21.34
C LEU A 136 14.19 -3.56 -20.78
N VAL A 137 14.41 -3.81 -19.49
CA VAL A 137 15.74 -3.68 -18.88
C VAL A 137 16.75 -4.62 -19.54
N ALA A 138 16.39 -5.89 -19.78
CA ALA A 138 17.27 -6.83 -20.48
C ALA A 138 17.56 -6.42 -21.92
N ALA A 139 16.56 -5.90 -22.65
CA ALA A 139 16.68 -5.43 -24.02
C ALA A 139 17.67 -4.25 -24.14
N VAL A 140 17.66 -3.32 -23.18
CA VAL A 140 18.64 -2.22 -23.10
C VAL A 140 20.08 -2.73 -22.98
N LEU A 141 20.26 -3.89 -22.34
CA LEU A 141 21.57 -4.52 -22.13
C LEU A 141 22.00 -5.46 -23.28
N THR A 142 21.25 -5.53 -24.38
CA THR A 142 21.64 -6.31 -25.57
C THR A 142 22.64 -5.56 -26.44
N HIS A 143 23.36 -6.29 -27.31
CA HIS A 143 24.38 -5.70 -28.18
C HIS A 143 23.80 -4.92 -29.38
N GLY A 144 22.53 -5.18 -29.75
CA GLY A 144 21.90 -4.59 -30.94
C GLY A 144 21.27 -3.23 -30.67
N TRP A 145 21.73 -2.19 -31.38
CA TRP A 145 21.16 -0.84 -31.29
C TRP A 145 19.66 -0.81 -31.65
N TRP A 146 19.25 -1.68 -32.59
CA TRP A 146 17.87 -1.80 -33.08
C TRP A 146 16.86 -2.20 -31.99
N LEU A 147 17.27 -2.93 -30.95
CA LEU A 147 16.43 -3.23 -29.78
C LEU A 147 16.64 -2.25 -28.64
N ARG A 148 17.89 -1.81 -28.46
CA ARG A 148 18.24 -0.92 -27.35
C ARG A 148 17.54 0.43 -27.46
N ILE A 149 17.54 1.06 -28.64
CA ILE A 149 16.90 2.38 -28.84
C ILE A 149 15.40 2.35 -28.50
N PRO A 150 14.57 1.46 -29.09
CA PRO A 150 13.15 1.44 -28.76
C PRO A 150 12.91 1.06 -27.29
N ALA A 151 13.70 0.15 -26.71
CA ALA A 151 13.57 -0.19 -25.29
C ALA A 151 13.88 1.00 -24.37
N VAL A 152 14.93 1.77 -24.65
CA VAL A 152 15.25 3.01 -23.92
C VAL A 152 14.13 4.03 -24.10
N ALA A 153 13.64 4.23 -25.32
CA ALA A 153 12.55 5.16 -25.59
C ALA A 153 11.28 4.81 -24.81
N VAL A 154 10.88 3.53 -24.80
CA VAL A 154 9.74 3.05 -24.01
C VAL A 154 9.96 3.26 -22.51
N LEU A 155 11.15 2.95 -21.98
CA LEU A 155 11.45 3.19 -20.56
C LEU A 155 11.42 4.68 -20.20
N LEU A 156 11.92 5.55 -21.06
CA LEU A 156 11.87 7.01 -20.86
C LEU A 156 10.44 7.54 -20.91
N VAL A 157 9.61 7.03 -21.83
CA VAL A 157 8.18 7.38 -21.88
C VAL A 157 7.49 6.92 -20.61
N LEU A 158 7.68 5.67 -20.18
CA LEU A 158 7.09 5.14 -18.95
C LEU A 158 7.54 5.92 -17.70
N ALA A 159 8.82 6.25 -17.60
CA ALA A 159 9.37 7.05 -16.51
C ALA A 159 8.82 8.47 -16.53
N GLY A 160 8.73 9.10 -17.71
CA GLY A 160 8.18 10.43 -17.89
C GLY A 160 6.69 10.49 -17.54
N THR A 161 5.89 9.55 -18.03
CA THR A 161 4.47 9.44 -17.67
C THR A 161 4.32 9.15 -16.19
N GLY A 162 5.13 8.27 -15.62
CA GLY A 162 5.12 7.97 -14.20
C GLY A 162 5.45 9.19 -13.34
N LEU A 163 6.39 10.04 -13.77
CA LEU A 163 6.74 11.27 -13.07
C LEU A 163 5.64 12.33 -13.13
N VAL A 164 4.98 12.50 -14.29
CA VAL A 164 3.83 13.40 -14.43
C VAL A 164 2.69 12.94 -13.54
N VAL A 165 2.37 11.65 -13.61
CA VAL A 165 1.34 11.03 -12.78
C VAL A 165 1.67 11.22 -11.30
N PHE A 166 2.88 10.87 -10.85
CA PHE A 166 3.31 11.04 -9.45
C PHE A 166 3.30 12.49 -8.97
N ARG A 167 3.61 13.45 -9.84
CA ARG A 167 3.48 14.87 -9.54
C ARG A 167 2.03 15.27 -9.28
N ASP A 168 1.11 14.72 -10.06
CA ASP A 168 -0.33 14.96 -9.92
C ASP A 168 -0.95 14.14 -8.77
N SER A 169 -0.35 13.00 -8.38
CA SER A 169 -0.73 12.19 -7.22
C SER A 169 -0.24 12.73 -5.87
N GLY A 170 0.20 14.00 -5.80
CA GLY A 170 0.60 14.61 -4.54
C GLY A 170 -0.44 14.36 -3.44
N PRO A 171 -0.04 14.28 -2.14
CA PRO A 171 -0.95 13.95 -1.06
C PRO A 171 -2.18 14.86 -1.15
N SER A 172 -3.35 14.23 -1.18
CA SER A 172 -4.60 14.94 -1.37
C SER A 172 -4.71 16.07 -0.33
N GLU A 173 -5.45 17.12 -0.65
CA GLU A 173 -5.69 18.19 0.33
C GLU A 173 -6.18 17.63 1.67
N LEU A 174 -7.01 16.59 1.61
CA LEU A 174 -7.46 15.85 2.78
C LEU A 174 -6.31 15.19 3.55
N ASP A 175 -5.43 14.44 2.88
CA ASP A 175 -4.31 13.77 3.57
C ASP A 175 -3.37 14.79 4.23
N ARG A 176 -3.19 15.96 3.61
CA ARG A 176 -2.41 17.05 4.19
C ARG A 176 -3.08 17.63 5.45
N ARG A 177 -4.39 17.82 5.43
CA ARG A 177 -5.16 18.29 6.60
C ARG A 177 -5.17 17.27 7.73
N LEU A 178 -5.37 16.00 7.41
CA LEU A 178 -5.30 14.89 8.36
C LEU A 178 -3.91 14.81 9.00
N ALA A 179 -2.85 14.82 8.19
CA ALA A 179 -1.48 14.81 8.70
C ALA A 179 -1.17 16.04 9.59
N HIS A 180 -1.71 17.21 9.25
CA HIS A 180 -1.57 18.41 10.09
C HIS A 180 -2.33 18.30 11.42
N ALA A 181 -3.51 17.68 11.41
CA ALA A 181 -4.29 17.37 12.60
C ALA A 181 -3.71 16.20 13.43
N GLY A 182 -2.71 15.48 12.90
CA GLY A 182 -2.18 14.26 13.51
C GLY A 182 -3.13 13.06 13.42
N TRP A 183 -4.05 13.07 12.46
CA TRP A 183 -5.06 12.03 12.24
C TRP A 183 -4.72 11.18 11.02
N THR A 184 -5.23 9.94 11.00
CA THR A 184 -5.17 9.06 9.83
C THR A 184 -6.57 8.59 9.45
N ARG A 185 -6.81 8.31 8.15
CA ARG A 185 -8.16 7.94 7.64
C ARG A 185 -8.72 6.68 8.30
N ASP A 186 -7.85 5.74 8.64
CA ASP A 186 -8.17 4.46 9.28
C ASP A 186 -8.55 4.59 10.76
N GLN A 187 -8.33 5.76 11.37
CA GLN A 187 -8.70 6.06 12.75
C GLN A 187 -9.99 6.90 12.85
N THR A 188 -10.46 7.45 11.73
CA THR A 188 -11.63 8.34 11.69
C THR A 188 -12.92 7.58 11.39
N PHE A 189 -13.79 7.47 12.40
CA PHE A 189 -15.10 6.83 12.25
C PHE A 189 -16.23 7.80 12.58
N VAL A 190 -17.29 7.71 11.78
CA VAL A 190 -18.55 8.41 12.04
C VAL A 190 -19.50 7.45 12.72
N VAL A 191 -19.97 7.87 13.89
CA VAL A 191 -20.98 7.17 14.67
C VAL A 191 -22.25 8.01 14.65
N ASN A 192 -23.32 7.46 14.08
CA ASN A 192 -24.64 8.09 14.14
C ASN A 192 -25.42 7.50 15.32
N ILE A 193 -25.72 8.34 16.32
CA ILE A 193 -26.43 7.94 17.53
C ILE A 193 -27.85 8.50 17.46
N PRO A 194 -28.89 7.67 17.27
CA PRO A 194 -30.27 8.14 17.19
C PRO A 194 -30.68 9.00 18.38
N GLY A 195 -31.17 10.20 18.11
CA GLY A 195 -31.61 11.16 19.14
C GLY A 195 -30.50 12.03 19.72
N TYR A 196 -29.25 11.89 19.26
CA TYR A 196 -28.11 12.66 19.74
C TYR A 196 -27.41 13.41 18.59
N LYS A 197 -26.75 14.53 18.95
CA LYS A 197 -25.92 15.30 18.03
C LYS A 197 -24.53 15.54 18.64
N PRO A 198 -23.46 15.54 17.83
CA PRO A 198 -22.12 15.85 18.32
C PRO A 198 -22.03 17.32 18.72
N VAL A 199 -21.40 17.61 19.86
CA VAL A 199 -21.04 18.97 20.29
C VAL A 199 -19.88 19.49 19.44
N ARG A 200 -18.93 18.60 19.15
CA ARG A 200 -17.80 18.81 18.24
C ARG A 200 -17.54 17.48 17.53
N GLN A 201 -17.19 17.55 16.25
CA GLN A 201 -16.86 16.37 15.44
C GLN A 201 -15.34 16.29 15.26
N THR A 202 -14.70 15.35 15.96
CA THR A 202 -13.27 15.02 15.83
C THR A 202 -13.05 13.53 15.58
N PHE A 203 -14.14 12.79 15.31
CA PHE A 203 -14.17 11.35 15.09
C PHE A 203 -13.57 10.55 16.26
N GLY A 204 -13.67 11.09 17.47
CA GLY A 204 -13.10 10.52 18.68
C GLY A 204 -11.58 10.66 18.81
N LEU A 205 -10.90 11.43 17.94
CA LEU A 205 -9.44 11.53 17.90
C LEU A 205 -8.86 12.74 18.64
N ALA A 206 -9.69 13.69 19.09
CA ALA A 206 -9.20 14.75 19.97
C ALA A 206 -8.72 14.16 21.31
N GLU A 207 -7.89 14.91 22.03
CA GLU A 207 -7.31 14.51 23.33
C GLU A 207 -8.36 14.02 24.35
N ASN A 208 -9.60 14.49 24.19
CA ASN A 208 -10.80 14.16 24.97
C ASN A 208 -11.97 13.67 24.09
N GLY A 209 -11.72 13.03 22.95
CA GLY A 209 -12.80 12.46 22.12
C GLY A 209 -13.89 13.46 21.66
N ASP A 210 -15.08 12.92 21.37
CA ASP A 210 -16.28 13.67 20.99
C ASP A 210 -17.43 13.47 21.97
N ASP A 211 -18.06 14.57 22.39
CA ASP A 211 -19.28 14.51 23.17
C ASP A 211 -20.51 14.59 22.28
N TYR A 212 -21.52 13.79 22.61
CA TYR A 212 -22.84 13.75 22.02
C TYR A 212 -23.86 14.15 23.08
N ILE A 213 -24.73 15.09 22.71
CA ILE A 213 -25.82 15.59 23.56
C ILE A 213 -27.17 15.25 22.93
N PRO A 214 -28.24 15.11 23.73
CA PRO A 214 -29.58 14.91 23.21
C PRO A 214 -29.97 16.02 22.22
N THR A 215 -30.63 15.62 21.13
CA THR A 215 -31.11 16.56 20.10
C THR A 215 -32.30 17.37 20.62
N ASP A 216 -33.19 16.70 21.35
CA ASP A 216 -34.28 17.33 22.08
C ASP A 216 -33.79 17.72 23.49
N PRO A 217 -33.69 19.03 23.82
CA PRO A 217 -33.27 19.47 25.14
C PRO A 217 -34.27 19.12 26.26
N ALA A 218 -35.52 18.74 25.93
CA ALA A 218 -36.49 18.26 26.90
C ALA A 218 -36.34 16.75 27.21
N ALA A 219 -35.58 16.01 26.40
CA ALA A 219 -35.29 14.61 26.67
C ALA A 219 -34.33 14.49 27.86
N THR A 220 -34.69 13.67 28.85
CA THR A 220 -33.85 13.33 30.02
C THR A 220 -32.69 12.37 29.68
N GLY A 221 -32.16 12.46 28.46
CA GLY A 221 -31.04 11.64 28.00
C GLY A 221 -29.72 12.10 28.62
N GLY A 222 -28.86 11.14 28.97
CA GLY A 222 -27.50 11.42 29.42
C GLY A 222 -26.60 12.01 28.33
N ARG A 223 -25.31 12.15 28.59
CA ARG A 223 -24.30 12.48 27.57
C ARG A 223 -23.62 11.20 27.11
N ILE A 224 -23.19 11.17 25.84
CA ILE A 224 -22.42 10.05 25.29
C ILE A 224 -21.07 10.59 24.85
N HIS A 225 -20.00 9.90 25.18
CA HIS A 225 -18.63 10.24 24.85
C HIS A 225 -18.06 9.20 23.89
N LEU A 226 -17.50 9.63 22.77
CA LEU A 226 -16.86 8.80 21.75
C LEU A 226 -15.35 8.98 21.81
N LEU A 227 -14.63 7.87 21.90
CA LEU A 227 -13.18 7.84 21.83
C LEU A 227 -12.73 6.85 20.74
N SER A 228 -11.73 7.24 19.95
CA SER A 228 -11.04 6.38 18.98
C SER A 228 -9.55 6.37 19.32
N PHE A 229 -8.97 5.19 19.51
CA PHE A 229 -7.55 5.08 19.83
C PHE A 229 -6.91 3.84 19.21
N GLU A 230 -5.61 3.93 18.90
CA GLU A 230 -4.83 2.82 18.34
C GLU A 230 -4.38 1.87 19.45
N VAL A 231 -4.59 0.56 19.24
CA VAL A 231 -4.08 -0.47 20.16
C VAL A 231 -2.63 -0.76 19.81
N THR A 232 -1.72 0.13 20.18
CA THR A 232 -0.29 -0.18 20.09
C THR A 232 0.06 -1.17 21.21
N GLY A 233 0.81 -2.23 20.87
CA GLY A 233 1.19 -3.35 21.76
C GLY A 233 2.03 -3.00 23.00
N GLY A 234 2.07 -1.73 23.38
CA GLY A 234 2.69 -1.19 24.59
C GLY A 234 1.88 -0.03 25.16
N CYS A 235 0.63 -0.27 25.56
CA CYS A 235 -0.16 0.70 26.32
C CYS A 235 0.57 1.14 27.60
N ARG A 236 1.02 2.40 27.67
CA ARG A 236 1.54 3.04 28.90
C ARG A 236 0.46 3.96 29.51
N ALA A 237 -0.40 3.40 30.37
CA ALA A 237 -1.26 4.03 31.42
C ALA A 237 -2.14 5.27 31.07
N PRO A 238 -3.10 5.68 31.90
CA PRO A 238 -4.10 4.89 32.64
C PRO A 238 -5.34 4.55 31.77
N ARG A 239 -5.35 4.94 30.48
CA ARG A 239 -6.52 4.84 29.58
C ARG A 239 -6.83 3.42 29.09
N CYS A 240 -5.86 2.51 29.13
CA CYS A 240 -6.04 1.09 28.78
C CYS A 240 -6.42 0.23 30.00
N ALA A 241 -7.19 0.79 30.95
CA ALA A 241 -7.46 0.16 32.25
C ALA A 241 -8.26 -1.16 32.14
N HIS A 242 -8.88 -1.46 31.00
CA HIS A 242 -9.54 -2.75 30.81
C HIS A 242 -8.65 -3.72 30.01
N PRO A 243 -8.19 -4.83 30.63
CA PRO A 243 -7.49 -5.90 29.91
C PRO A 243 -8.35 -6.55 28.81
N ASP A 244 -9.65 -6.29 28.82
CA ASP A 244 -10.63 -6.87 27.90
C ASP A 244 -10.58 -6.27 26.48
N TYR A 245 -9.94 -5.11 26.26
CA TYR A 245 -9.83 -4.52 24.91
C TYR A 245 -9.01 -5.41 23.96
N LEU A 246 -8.08 -6.21 24.49
CA LEU A 246 -7.28 -7.16 23.71
C LEU A 246 -8.08 -8.39 23.27
N LEU A 247 -9.26 -8.62 23.86
CA LEU A 247 -10.16 -9.72 23.54
C LEU A 247 -11.37 -9.26 22.72
N LEU A 248 -11.44 -7.98 22.34
CA LEU A 248 -12.48 -7.47 21.46
C LEU A 248 -12.36 -8.10 20.07
N GLY A 249 -13.47 -8.65 19.60
CA GLY A 249 -13.61 -9.04 18.20
C GLY A 249 -14.23 -7.91 17.36
N ASP A 250 -14.63 -8.26 16.15
CA ASP A 250 -15.30 -7.34 15.20
C ASP A 250 -16.74 -6.98 15.61
N LYS A 251 -17.25 -7.54 16.72
CA LYS A 251 -18.58 -7.27 17.26
C LYS A 251 -18.46 -6.38 18.50
N PRO A 252 -19.37 -5.39 18.67
CA PRO A 252 -19.35 -4.57 19.86
C PRO A 252 -19.63 -5.36 21.13
N SER A 253 -18.80 -5.14 22.15
CA SER A 253 -18.98 -5.66 23.51
C SER A 253 -19.45 -4.53 24.40
N VAL A 254 -20.37 -4.85 25.32
CA VAL A 254 -20.89 -3.92 26.33
C VAL A 254 -20.28 -4.29 27.68
N PHE A 255 -19.79 -3.29 28.41
CA PHE A 255 -19.19 -3.45 29.72
C PHE A 255 -20.10 -2.84 30.78
N ALA A 256 -20.31 -3.57 31.87
CA ALA A 256 -21.09 -3.11 33.00
C ALA A 256 -20.19 -2.34 33.99
N GLY A 257 -20.63 -1.15 34.41
CA GLY A 257 -20.00 -0.31 35.41
C GLY A 257 -20.95 0.81 35.87
N ASP A 258 -20.45 1.79 36.63
CA ASP A 258 -21.24 2.98 37.01
C ASP A 258 -21.67 3.82 35.77
N GLU A 259 -20.94 3.66 34.67
CA GLU A 259 -21.25 4.18 33.34
C GLU A 259 -21.50 3.03 32.37
N SER A 260 -22.42 3.24 31.42
CA SER A 260 -22.64 2.26 30.36
C SER A 260 -21.56 2.43 29.30
N ARG A 261 -20.80 1.37 29.00
CA ARG A 261 -19.72 1.43 28.00
C ARG A 261 -19.92 0.37 26.93
N ALA A 262 -19.60 0.71 25.69
CA ALA A 262 -19.50 -0.24 24.61
C ALA A 262 -18.21 0.02 23.83
N ALA A 263 -17.54 -1.04 23.35
CA ALA A 263 -16.37 -0.90 22.50
C ALA A 263 -16.34 -1.95 21.39
N VAL A 264 -15.68 -1.63 20.28
CA VAL A 264 -15.47 -2.53 19.14
C VAL A 264 -14.10 -2.30 18.52
N HIS A 265 -13.45 -3.38 18.10
CA HIS A 265 -12.22 -3.31 17.33
C HIS A 265 -12.55 -3.07 15.85
N ARG A 266 -11.93 -2.05 15.23
CA ARG A 266 -12.09 -1.71 13.81
C ARG A 266 -10.72 -1.42 13.20
N SER A 267 -10.30 -2.28 12.28
CA SER A 267 -9.02 -2.18 11.59
C SER A 267 -7.83 -2.15 12.57
N HIS A 268 -7.29 -0.97 12.88
CA HIS A 268 -6.16 -0.77 13.80
C HIS A 268 -6.54 0.07 15.03
N SER A 269 -7.82 0.41 15.17
CA SER A 269 -8.34 1.27 16.22
C SER A 269 -9.41 0.56 17.04
N VAL A 270 -9.55 0.96 18.30
CA VAL A 270 -10.70 0.65 19.13
C VAL A 270 -11.59 1.89 19.17
N LEU A 271 -12.87 1.67 18.86
CA LEU A 271 -13.92 2.65 19.06
C LEU A 271 -14.61 2.34 20.37
N GLU A 272 -14.69 3.34 21.24
CA GLU A 272 -15.36 3.25 22.53
C GLU A 272 -16.42 4.34 22.64
N LEU A 273 -17.60 3.94 23.13
CA LEU A 273 -18.67 4.84 23.54
C LEU A 273 -18.94 4.68 25.04
N THR A 274 -18.94 5.79 25.76
CA THR A 274 -19.25 5.86 27.19
C THR A 274 -20.45 6.76 27.42
N GLY A 275 -21.54 6.20 27.96
CA GLY A 275 -22.76 6.90 28.30
C GLY A 275 -22.85 7.19 29.80
N THR A 276 -23.24 8.42 30.16
CA THR A 276 -23.57 8.79 31.55
C THR A 276 -24.82 8.04 32.03
N PRO A 277 -25.14 8.07 33.35
CA PRO A 277 -26.36 7.44 33.86
C PRO A 277 -27.62 7.84 33.08
N GLY A 278 -28.47 6.85 32.75
CA GLY A 278 -29.68 7.02 31.96
C GLY A 278 -29.53 6.75 30.45
N VAL A 279 -28.30 6.54 29.95
CA VAL A 279 -28.07 6.08 28.58
C VAL A 279 -28.23 4.56 28.52
N ASP A 280 -29.06 4.08 27.59
CA ASP A 280 -29.27 2.65 27.34
C ASP A 280 -27.99 1.99 26.76
N PRO A 281 -27.40 0.97 27.40
CA PRO A 281 -26.25 0.24 26.84
C PRO A 281 -26.50 -0.34 25.44
N GLU A 282 -27.74 -0.72 25.15
CA GLU A 282 -28.14 -1.28 23.86
C GLU A 282 -28.17 -0.22 22.75
N LEU A 283 -28.35 1.06 23.10
CA LEU A 283 -28.17 2.18 22.17
C LEU A 283 -26.69 2.32 21.79
N LEU A 284 -25.77 2.24 22.76
CA LEU A 284 -24.32 2.35 22.53
C LEU A 284 -23.82 1.19 21.64
N ARG A 285 -24.29 -0.02 21.93
CA ARG A 285 -23.97 -1.21 21.12
C ARG A 285 -24.39 -1.01 19.66
N ARG A 286 -25.65 -0.63 19.41
CA ARG A 286 -26.19 -0.37 18.07
C ARG A 286 -25.49 0.81 17.37
N ALA A 287 -25.08 1.83 18.11
CA ALA A 287 -24.32 2.94 17.56
C ALA A 287 -22.96 2.47 17.01
N LEU A 288 -22.23 1.62 17.75
CA LEU A 288 -20.97 1.03 17.30
C LEU A 288 -21.13 0.03 16.15
N GLU A 289 -22.24 -0.71 16.09
CA GLU A 289 -22.55 -1.56 14.94
C GLU A 289 -22.69 -0.75 13.65
N ASN A 290 -23.29 0.43 13.75
CA ASN A 290 -23.48 1.36 12.64
C ASN A 290 -22.30 2.30 12.40
N ALA A 291 -21.23 2.19 13.19
CA ALA A 291 -20.02 2.98 12.98
C ALA A 291 -19.41 2.64 11.63
N ARG A 292 -19.11 3.68 10.85
CA ARG A 292 -18.52 3.55 9.51
C ARG A 292 -17.29 4.44 9.38
N PRO A 293 -16.34 4.12 8.48
CA PRO A 293 -15.29 5.05 8.11
C PRO A 293 -15.89 6.40 7.69
N ALA A 294 -15.25 7.48 8.11
CA ALA A 294 -15.60 8.83 7.68
C ALA A 294 -15.35 8.99 6.18
N ARG A 295 -16.25 9.70 5.49
CA ARG A 295 -16.07 10.03 4.07
C ARG A 295 -15.18 11.25 3.90
N ASP A 296 -14.57 11.39 2.73
CA ASP A 296 -13.65 12.48 2.43
C ASP A 296 -14.28 13.87 2.60
N ASP A 297 -15.57 14.04 2.27
CA ASP A 297 -16.32 15.29 2.47
C ASP A 297 -16.56 15.62 3.96
N GLU A 298 -16.85 14.60 4.78
CA GLU A 298 -17.01 14.75 6.23
C GLU A 298 -15.67 15.12 6.88
N LEU A 299 -14.58 14.49 6.46
CA LEU A 299 -13.24 14.76 6.96
C LEU A 299 -12.76 16.15 6.55
N LEU A 300 -13.01 16.58 5.31
CA LEU A 300 -12.67 17.92 4.83
C LEU A 300 -13.42 19.02 5.60
N THR A 301 -14.65 18.73 6.04
CA THR A 301 -15.47 19.66 6.83
C THR A 301 -14.97 19.75 8.28
N ALA A 302 -14.54 18.63 8.86
CA ALA A 302 -14.10 18.55 10.24
C ALA A 302 -12.62 18.93 10.46
N THR A 303 -11.79 18.85 9.42
CA THR A 303 -10.36 19.21 9.51
C THR A 303 -10.10 20.64 9.07
N PRO A 304 -9.35 21.43 9.86
CA PRO A 304 -8.97 22.78 9.44
C PRO A 304 -8.08 22.71 8.19
N PRO A 305 -8.12 23.73 7.32
CA PRO A 305 -7.21 23.82 6.18
C PRO A 305 -5.76 23.75 6.65
N ALA A 306 -4.96 22.93 5.97
CA ALA A 306 -3.54 22.85 6.27
C ALA A 306 -2.89 24.19 5.90
N PRO A 307 -1.94 24.70 6.71
CA PRO A 307 -1.21 25.90 6.34
C PRO A 307 -0.48 25.66 5.01
N ALA A 308 -0.54 26.65 4.11
CA ALA A 308 0.18 26.58 2.84
C ALA A 308 1.68 26.40 3.11
N ARG A 309 2.28 25.36 2.52
CA ARG A 309 3.70 25.04 2.69
C ARG A 309 4.61 26.10 2.05
N ASP A 310 4.13 26.78 1.02
CA ASP A 310 4.85 27.82 0.30
C ASP A 310 4.32 29.20 0.70
N PRO A 311 5.16 30.12 1.22
CA PRO A 311 4.74 31.50 1.50
C PRO A 311 4.17 32.22 0.28
N VAL A 312 4.56 31.85 -0.95
CA VAL A 312 3.98 32.39 -2.19
C VAL A 312 2.54 31.90 -2.39
N GLU A 313 2.27 30.63 -2.05
CA GLU A 313 0.93 30.06 -2.12
C GLU A 313 0.04 30.58 -1.00
N ALA A 314 0.60 30.82 0.20
CA ALA A 314 -0.07 31.50 1.30
C ALA A 314 -0.52 32.91 0.91
N LEU A 315 0.37 33.68 0.26
CA LEU A 315 0.07 35.03 -0.24
C LEU A 315 -1.01 34.99 -1.33
N ARG A 316 -0.95 34.01 -2.24
CA ARG A 316 -1.94 33.85 -3.31
C ARG A 316 -3.33 33.55 -2.75
N LEU A 317 -3.44 32.65 -1.76
CA LEU A 317 -4.71 32.33 -1.10
C LEU A 317 -5.26 33.54 -0.35
N TRP A 318 -4.41 34.25 0.40
CA TRP A 318 -4.81 35.46 1.12
C TRP A 318 -5.39 36.53 0.18
N LEU A 319 -4.73 36.78 -0.96
CA LEU A 319 -5.21 37.73 -1.97
C LEU A 319 -6.58 37.33 -2.55
N ARG A 320 -6.83 36.03 -2.74
CA ARG A 320 -8.10 35.53 -3.27
C ARG A 320 -9.27 35.74 -2.32
N ASP A 321 -9.04 35.62 -1.02
CA ASP A 321 -10.08 35.74 0.00
C ASP A 321 -10.37 37.21 0.38
N HIS A 322 -9.51 38.16 -0.03
CA HIS A 322 -9.59 39.59 0.34
C HIS A 322 -9.70 40.54 -0.87
N THR A 323 -10.09 40.02 -2.05
CA THR A 323 -10.43 40.81 -3.24
C THR A 323 -11.81 40.42 -3.76
#